data_AF-A0A7W0M7Z7-F1
#
_entry.id   AF-A0A7W0M7Z7-F1
#
_cell.length_a   1.000
_cell.length_b   1.000
_cell.length_c   1.000
_cell.angle_alpha   90.00
_cell.angle_beta   90.00
_cell.angle_gamma   90.00
#
_symmetry.space_group_name_H-M   'P 1'
#
loop_
_entity.id
_entity.type
_entity.pdbx_description
1 polymer ?
#
loop_
_entity_poly.entity_id
_entity_poly.type
_entity_poly.pdbx_seq_one_letter_code
_entity_poly.pdbx_strand_id
1 'polypeptide(L)'
;MNAISTIEPTMFIIGVDCATKDAKIGVALASFKDGKVLLEDVKLCTKEVTAAATIAEWSRRQEPVLLALDAPLGWPATLAKVLSRHRAGDPLHAVANNMFRRETDCHIKRTVGKMPLDVGADRIARTAHAALHLLEDVGTRLHRRISLAWCPLAIGQIAAIEVYPAATLTAYGFRSQGYKKARQREERRELIEAVSELIYPGVSFCAHRLVLLKLLHF
;
A
#
# COMPACT_ATOMS: atom_id res chain seq x y z
N MET A 1 -18.66 31.73 15.95
CA MET A 1 -18.15 30.36 16.14
C MET A 1 -18.92 29.48 15.17
N ASN A 2 -18.40 29.29 13.95
CA ASN A 2 -19.05 28.41 12.98
C ASN A 2 -18.67 26.99 13.37
N ALA A 3 -19.66 26.23 13.83
CA ALA A 3 -19.55 24.79 13.93
C ALA A 3 -19.25 24.26 12.52
N ILE A 4 -18.01 23.86 12.29
CA ILE A 4 -17.69 23.01 11.15
C ILE A 4 -18.51 21.75 11.40
N SER A 5 -19.60 21.56 10.65
CA SER A 5 -20.31 20.29 10.68
C SER A 5 -19.29 19.24 10.26
N THR A 6 -18.82 18.43 11.21
CA THR A 6 -17.94 17.30 10.94
C THR A 6 -18.77 16.28 10.19
N ILE A 7 -18.71 16.38 8.88
CA ILE A 7 -19.41 15.46 8.00
C ILE A 7 -18.74 14.10 8.18
N GLU A 8 -19.45 13.13 8.76
CA GLU A 8 -18.95 11.77 9.01
C GLU A 8 -18.43 11.14 7.71
N PRO A 9 -17.21 10.58 7.70
CA PRO A 9 -16.62 9.98 6.52
C PRO A 9 -17.33 8.67 6.16
N THR A 10 -17.32 8.34 4.87
CA THR A 10 -17.87 7.05 4.38
C THR A 10 -16.93 5.88 4.64
N MET A 11 -15.64 6.14 4.78
CA MET A 11 -14.59 5.15 5.00
C MET A 11 -13.31 5.84 5.47
N PHE A 12 -12.44 5.09 6.14
CA PHE A 12 -11.06 5.45 6.37
C PHE A 12 -10.12 4.61 5.51
N ILE A 13 -9.08 5.22 4.98
CA ILE A 13 -8.05 4.57 4.18
C ILE A 13 -6.75 4.66 4.96
N ILE A 14 -6.08 3.52 5.14
CA ILE A 14 -4.72 3.49 5.68
C ILE A 14 -3.78 3.01 4.57
N GLY A 15 -3.01 3.95 4.01
CA GLY A 15 -1.95 3.65 3.06
C GLY A 15 -0.72 3.12 3.79
N VAL A 16 -0.11 2.05 3.28
CA VAL A 16 1.08 1.41 3.86
C VAL A 16 2.14 1.27 2.77
N ASP A 17 3.26 1.98 2.93
CA ASP A 17 4.47 1.76 2.13
C ASP A 17 5.24 0.59 2.76
N CYS A 18 5.11 -0.59 2.17
CA CYS A 18 5.55 -1.82 2.79
C CYS A 18 7.06 -2.02 2.65
N ALA A 19 7.68 -2.47 3.75
CA ALA A 19 9.07 -2.86 3.80
C ALA A 19 9.24 -4.08 4.70
N THR A 20 10.41 -4.71 4.64
CA THR A 20 10.73 -5.89 5.46
C THR A 20 11.05 -5.57 6.91
N LYS A 21 11.14 -4.28 7.28
CA LYS A 21 11.46 -3.81 8.64
C LYS A 21 10.58 -2.63 8.98
N ASP A 22 9.96 -2.62 10.16
CA ASP A 22 9.09 -1.53 10.62
C ASP A 22 9.73 -0.15 10.50
N ALA A 23 11.02 -0.01 10.83
CA ALA A 23 11.74 1.26 10.73
C ALA A 23 11.81 1.86 9.30
N LYS A 24 11.36 1.12 8.29
CA LYS A 24 11.25 1.53 6.89
C LYS A 24 9.82 1.54 6.37
N ILE A 25 8.84 1.23 7.20
CA ILE A 25 7.43 1.30 6.84
C ILE A 25 6.93 2.71 7.15
N GLY A 26 6.27 3.32 6.19
CA GLY A 26 5.46 4.51 6.42
C GLY A 26 3.98 4.15 6.35
N VAL A 27 3.17 4.79 7.19
CA VAL A 27 1.72 4.65 7.20
C VAL A 27 1.04 6.01 7.15
N ALA A 28 -0.07 6.11 6.42
CA ALA A 28 -0.85 7.33 6.26
C ALA A 28 -2.33 7.02 6.49
N LEU A 29 -2.97 7.70 7.44
CA LEU A 29 -4.41 7.64 7.68
C LEU A 29 -5.09 8.76 6.91
N ALA A 30 -6.16 8.43 6.20
CA ALA A 30 -7.02 9.39 5.54
C ALA A 30 -8.49 9.04 5.76
N SER A 31 -9.35 10.06 5.79
CA SER A 31 -10.80 9.92 5.72
C SER A 31 -11.26 10.09 4.27
N PHE A 32 -12.28 9.33 3.86
CA PHE A 32 -12.82 9.34 2.51
C PHE A 32 -14.31 9.62 2.52
N LYS A 33 -14.74 10.57 1.70
CA LYS A 33 -16.15 10.91 1.49
C LYS A 33 -16.40 11.56 0.15
N ASP A 34 -17.44 11.12 -0.56
CA ASP A 34 -17.93 11.75 -1.80
C ASP A 34 -16.82 12.01 -2.83
N GLY A 35 -15.93 11.02 -3.02
CA GLY A 35 -14.79 11.11 -3.93
C GLY A 35 -13.62 11.96 -3.43
N LYS A 36 -13.71 12.53 -2.23
CA LYS A 36 -12.67 13.34 -1.60
C LYS A 36 -11.95 12.53 -0.54
N VAL A 37 -10.62 12.66 -0.55
CA VAL A 37 -9.74 12.10 0.48
C VAL A 37 -9.23 13.26 1.32
N LEU A 38 -9.28 13.15 2.64
CA LEU A 38 -8.62 14.07 3.57
C LEU A 38 -7.56 13.31 4.34
N LEU A 39 -6.30 13.73 4.24
CA LEU A 39 -5.21 13.15 4.99
C LEU A 39 -5.30 13.58 6.45
N GLU A 40 -5.37 12.62 7.38
CA GLU A 40 -5.56 12.88 8.82
C GLU A 40 -4.22 12.80 9.57
N ASP A 41 -3.42 11.78 9.30
CA ASP A 41 -2.17 11.52 10.02
C ASP A 41 -1.16 10.76 9.13
N VAL A 42 0.13 10.96 9.37
CA VAL A 42 1.20 10.24 8.67
C VAL A 42 2.32 9.93 9.64
N LYS A 43 2.72 8.65 9.73
CA LYS A 43 3.78 8.20 10.62
C LYS A 43 4.83 7.38 9.87
N LEU A 44 6.09 7.61 10.22
CA LEU A 44 7.15 6.65 9.93
C LEU A 44 7.28 5.73 11.14
N CYS A 45 7.18 4.42 10.92
CA CYS A 45 7.26 3.45 11.99
C CYS A 45 8.69 3.29 12.52
N THR A 46 8.81 2.76 13.73
CA THR A 46 10.09 2.43 14.38
C THR A 46 10.03 1.00 14.92
N LYS A 47 11.08 0.57 15.64
CA LYS A 47 11.05 -0.74 16.32
C LYS A 47 10.07 -0.75 17.49
N GLU A 48 9.91 0.39 18.15
CA GLU A 48 9.07 0.59 19.32
C GLU A 48 7.62 0.90 18.92
N VAL A 49 7.45 1.72 17.87
CA VAL A 49 6.15 2.07 17.30
C VAL A 49 6.00 1.38 15.95
N THR A 50 5.59 0.11 16.00
CA THR A 50 5.46 -0.73 14.81
C THR A 50 4.27 -0.33 13.94
N ALA A 51 4.30 -0.74 12.66
CA ALA A 51 3.19 -0.53 11.74
C ALA A 51 1.93 -1.23 12.24
N ALA A 52 2.05 -2.48 12.72
CA ALA A 52 0.91 -3.24 13.23
C ALA A 52 0.21 -2.54 14.42
N ALA A 53 0.99 -2.00 15.35
CA ALA A 53 0.45 -1.28 16.50
C ALA A 53 -0.28 -0.01 16.07
N THR A 54 0.32 0.77 15.17
CA THR A 54 -0.25 2.01 14.65
C THR A 54 -1.54 1.77 13.87
N ILE A 55 -1.53 0.81 12.94
CA ILE A 55 -2.70 0.46 12.13
C ILE A 55 -3.84 -0.04 13.03
N ALA A 56 -3.55 -0.89 14.02
CA ALA A 56 -4.57 -1.39 14.94
C ALA A 56 -5.14 -0.27 15.83
N GLU A 57 -4.32 0.69 16.26
CA GLU A 57 -4.80 1.86 17.02
C GLU A 57 -5.79 2.68 16.20
N TRP A 58 -5.41 3.06 14.97
CA TRP A 58 -6.30 3.80 14.08
C TRP A 58 -7.57 3.03 13.75
N SER A 59 -7.45 1.72 13.47
CA SER A 59 -8.60 0.87 13.09
C SER A 59 -9.55 0.54 14.25
N ARG A 60 -9.15 0.71 15.51
CA ARG A 60 -10.07 0.56 16.66
C ARG A 60 -11.03 1.73 16.80
N ARG A 61 -10.67 2.89 16.27
CA ARG A 61 -11.40 4.15 16.43
C ARG A 61 -12.26 4.49 15.22
N GLN A 62 -12.11 3.73 14.14
CA GLN A 62 -12.60 4.06 12.81
C GLN A 62 -13.15 2.82 12.13
N GLU A 63 -14.31 2.91 11.48
CA GLU A 63 -14.89 1.84 10.66
C GLU A 63 -15.84 2.46 9.61
N PRO A 64 -15.87 1.99 8.35
CA PRO A 64 -15.02 0.95 7.76
C PRO A 64 -13.60 1.41 7.44
N VAL A 65 -12.65 0.46 7.33
CA VAL A 65 -11.22 0.74 7.07
C VAL A 65 -10.72 -0.05 5.86
N LEU A 66 -10.11 0.64 4.90
CA LEU A 66 -9.38 0.02 3.79
C LEU A 66 -7.87 0.15 4.02
N LEU A 67 -7.18 -0.96 4.23
CA LEU A 67 -5.72 -1.03 4.25
C LEU A 67 -5.21 -1.15 2.82
N ALA A 68 -4.50 -0.15 2.34
CA ALA A 68 -3.91 -0.10 1.01
C ALA A 68 -2.39 -0.35 1.09
N LEU A 69 -1.94 -1.55 0.74
CA LEU A 69 -0.55 -1.99 0.92
C LEU A 69 0.25 -1.92 -0.39
N ASP A 70 1.39 -1.22 -0.40
CA ASP A 70 2.38 -1.26 -1.49
C ASP A 70 3.22 -2.55 -1.42
N ALA A 71 2.54 -3.68 -1.53
CA ALA A 71 3.15 -5.00 -1.58
C ALA A 71 2.21 -6.00 -2.26
N PRO A 72 2.76 -7.02 -2.94
CA PRO A 72 1.99 -8.20 -3.28
C PRO A 72 1.46 -8.90 -2.02
N LEU A 73 0.23 -9.36 -2.07
CA LEU A 73 -0.45 -10.14 -1.03
C LEU A 73 -0.69 -11.60 -1.48
N GLY A 74 -0.02 -12.03 -2.56
CA GLY A 74 -0.12 -13.39 -3.05
C GLY A 74 0.89 -13.73 -4.15
N TRP A 75 0.99 -15.02 -4.44
CA TRP A 75 1.85 -15.59 -5.48
C TRP A 75 1.04 -16.25 -6.59
N PRO A 76 1.60 -16.41 -7.81
CA PRO A 76 0.95 -17.16 -8.88
C PRO A 76 0.67 -18.60 -8.47
N ALA A 77 -0.54 -19.11 -8.77
CA ALA A 77 -0.92 -20.49 -8.44
C ALA A 77 0.02 -21.53 -9.07
N THR A 78 0.54 -21.23 -10.27
CA THR A 78 1.52 -22.09 -10.96
C THR A 78 2.81 -22.24 -10.17
N LEU A 79 3.27 -21.18 -9.47
CA LEU A 79 4.48 -21.24 -8.64
C LEU A 79 4.34 -22.32 -7.57
N ALA A 80 3.27 -22.24 -6.78
CA ALA A 80 2.99 -23.17 -5.70
C ALA A 80 2.81 -24.61 -6.23
N LYS A 81 2.08 -24.77 -7.34
CA LYS A 81 1.85 -26.07 -7.97
C LYS A 81 3.15 -26.73 -8.41
N VAL A 82 4.03 -25.98 -9.05
CA VAL A 82 5.28 -26.51 -9.61
C VAL A 82 6.32 -26.76 -8.52
N LEU A 83 6.52 -25.80 -7.61
CA LEU A 83 7.56 -25.90 -6.58
C LEU A 83 7.23 -26.92 -5.49
N SER A 84 5.95 -27.19 -5.20
CA SER A 84 5.56 -28.16 -4.16
C SER A 84 6.09 -29.59 -4.40
N ARG A 85 6.49 -29.92 -5.62
CA ARG A 85 7.02 -31.24 -6.01
C ARG A 85 8.46 -31.19 -6.53
N HIS A 86 9.06 -30.01 -6.62
CA HIS A 86 10.39 -29.82 -7.19
C HIS A 86 11.47 -30.29 -6.20
N ARG A 87 12.53 -30.91 -6.72
CA ARG A 87 13.74 -31.23 -5.95
C ARG A 87 14.93 -30.51 -6.57
N ALA A 88 15.89 -30.16 -5.74
CA ALA A 88 17.11 -29.50 -6.19
C ALA A 88 17.82 -30.35 -7.27
N GLY A 89 18.05 -29.74 -8.44
CA GLY A 89 18.64 -30.40 -9.62
C GLY A 89 17.61 -30.85 -10.67
N ASP A 90 16.33 -30.97 -10.34
CA ASP A 90 15.30 -31.37 -11.30
C ASP A 90 14.97 -30.23 -12.29
N PRO A 91 14.63 -30.55 -13.54
CA PRO A 91 14.21 -29.55 -14.52
C PRO A 91 12.85 -28.92 -14.15
N LEU A 92 12.68 -27.64 -14.50
CA LEU A 92 11.40 -26.93 -14.44
C LEU A 92 10.87 -26.74 -15.87
N HIS A 93 9.81 -27.46 -16.23
CA HIS A 93 9.20 -27.36 -17.56
C HIS A 93 8.14 -26.26 -17.68
N ALA A 94 7.72 -25.68 -16.56
CA ALA A 94 6.76 -24.58 -16.59
C ALA A 94 7.41 -23.30 -17.12
N VAL A 95 6.64 -22.52 -17.89
CA VAL A 95 7.08 -21.23 -18.40
C VAL A 95 7.33 -20.27 -17.23
N ALA A 96 8.53 -19.69 -17.16
CA ALA A 96 8.94 -18.82 -16.04
C ALA A 96 7.94 -17.70 -15.75
N ASN A 97 7.42 -17.04 -16.79
CA ASN A 97 6.42 -15.97 -16.63
C ASN A 97 5.16 -16.47 -15.91
N ASN A 98 4.69 -17.69 -16.17
CA ASN A 98 3.51 -18.24 -15.51
C ASN A 98 3.77 -18.55 -14.03
N MET A 99 5.03 -18.78 -13.66
CA MET A 99 5.44 -19.02 -12.28
C MET A 99 5.64 -17.72 -11.51
N PHE A 100 6.18 -16.67 -12.13
CA PHE A 100 6.66 -15.51 -11.39
C PHE A 100 5.85 -14.22 -11.59
N ARG A 101 5.09 -14.10 -12.69
CA ARG A 101 4.20 -12.95 -12.95
C ARG A 101 2.80 -13.22 -12.42
N ARG A 102 2.28 -12.30 -11.63
CA ARG A 102 0.91 -12.38 -11.13
C ARG A 102 -0.06 -11.84 -12.17
N GLU A 103 -1.34 -12.23 -12.06
CA GLU A 103 -2.39 -11.67 -12.90
C GLU A 103 -2.51 -10.14 -12.70
N THR A 104 -2.31 -9.65 -11.47
CA THR A 104 -2.21 -8.22 -11.18
C THR A 104 -1.10 -7.55 -12.01
N ASP A 105 0.08 -8.16 -12.12
CA ASP A 105 1.22 -7.59 -12.85
C ASP A 105 0.93 -7.54 -14.36
N CYS A 106 0.33 -8.60 -14.89
CA CYS A 106 -0.15 -8.66 -16.27
C CYS A 106 -1.25 -7.62 -16.55
N HIS A 107 -2.19 -7.43 -15.61
CA HIS A 107 -3.22 -6.40 -15.70
C HIS A 107 -2.62 -5.00 -15.73
N ILE A 108 -1.69 -4.68 -14.83
CA ILE A 108 -0.99 -3.39 -14.82
C ILE A 108 -0.26 -3.15 -16.15
N LYS A 109 0.39 -4.17 -16.72
CA LYS A 109 1.03 -4.05 -18.04
C LYS A 109 0.04 -3.71 -19.14
N ARG A 110 -1.12 -4.35 -19.16
CA ARG A 110 -2.17 -4.09 -20.17
C ARG A 110 -2.78 -2.71 -20.02
N THR A 111 -3.03 -2.27 -18.78
CA THR A 111 -3.73 -1.01 -18.49
C THR A 111 -2.82 0.21 -18.54
N VAL A 112 -1.58 0.09 -18.03
CA VAL A 112 -0.67 1.23 -17.80
C VAL A 112 0.63 1.12 -18.62
N GLY A 113 0.84 0.02 -19.35
CA GLY A 113 2.03 -0.20 -20.17
C GLY A 113 3.31 -0.51 -19.38
N LYS A 114 3.27 -0.50 -18.04
CA LYS A 114 4.40 -0.81 -17.15
C LYS A 114 4.36 -2.26 -16.68
N MET A 115 5.51 -2.92 -16.65
CA MET A 115 5.63 -4.26 -16.07
C MET A 115 6.16 -4.15 -14.63
N PRO A 116 5.36 -4.51 -13.60
CA PRO A 116 5.87 -4.68 -12.25
C PRO A 116 6.96 -5.75 -12.18
N LEU A 117 7.74 -5.73 -11.10
CA LEU A 117 8.73 -6.77 -10.84
C LEU A 117 8.03 -8.06 -10.43
N ASP A 118 8.54 -9.18 -10.92
CA ASP A 118 8.05 -10.51 -10.59
C ASP A 118 8.10 -10.78 -9.07
N VAL A 119 7.00 -11.29 -8.50
CA VAL A 119 6.90 -11.51 -7.04
C VAL A 119 7.85 -12.58 -6.52
N GLY A 120 8.31 -13.49 -7.38
CA GLY A 120 9.30 -14.51 -7.02
C GLY A 120 10.73 -14.00 -6.88
N ALA A 121 10.99 -12.73 -7.15
CA ALA A 121 12.33 -12.13 -7.06
C ALA A 121 12.67 -11.68 -5.62
N ASP A 122 13.95 -11.76 -5.23
CA ASP A 122 14.47 -11.56 -3.86
C ASP A 122 13.74 -10.50 -3.03
N ARG A 123 13.82 -9.23 -3.42
CA ARG A 123 13.29 -8.13 -2.59
C ARG A 123 11.77 -8.10 -2.54
N ILE A 124 11.09 -8.42 -3.65
CA ILE A 124 9.63 -8.36 -3.73
C ILE A 124 9.02 -9.52 -2.94
N ALA A 125 9.58 -10.72 -3.03
CA ALA A 125 9.13 -11.89 -2.28
C ALA A 125 9.19 -11.64 -0.76
N ARG A 126 10.29 -11.05 -0.28
CA ARG A 126 10.46 -10.73 1.15
C ARG A 126 9.51 -9.65 1.62
N THR A 127 9.26 -8.61 0.83
CA THR A 127 8.29 -7.57 1.17
C THR A 127 6.86 -8.13 1.17
N ALA A 128 6.50 -8.96 0.20
CA ALA A 128 5.19 -9.63 0.15
C ALA A 128 4.96 -10.52 1.39
N HIS A 129 5.97 -11.31 1.77
CA HIS A 129 5.94 -12.12 2.98
C HIS A 129 5.77 -11.26 4.25
N ALA A 130 6.52 -10.15 4.35
CA ALA A 130 6.40 -9.23 5.47
C ALA A 130 5.03 -8.53 5.53
N ALA A 131 4.44 -8.17 4.38
CA ALA A 131 3.11 -7.55 4.32
C ALA A 131 2.00 -8.50 4.79
N LEU A 132 2.09 -9.79 4.46
CA LEU A 132 1.13 -10.79 4.96
C LEU A 132 1.26 -11.00 6.48
N HIS A 133 2.48 -11.02 7.02
CA HIS A 133 2.67 -11.03 8.47
C HIS A 133 2.15 -9.75 9.13
N LEU A 134 2.33 -8.58 8.51
CA LEU A 134 1.75 -7.34 9.01
C LEU A 134 0.22 -7.44 9.10
N LEU A 135 -0.45 -8.01 8.11
CA LEU A 135 -1.90 -8.23 8.15
C LEU A 135 -2.31 -9.20 9.27
N GLU A 136 -1.56 -10.28 9.47
CA GLU A 136 -1.77 -11.23 10.58
C GLU A 136 -1.62 -10.54 11.94
N ASP A 137 -0.57 -9.74 12.12
CA ASP A 137 -0.29 -9.01 13.36
C ASP A 137 -1.37 -7.98 13.67
N VAL A 138 -1.82 -7.22 12.67
CA VAL A 138 -2.95 -6.29 12.82
C VAL A 138 -4.22 -7.05 13.17
N GLY A 139 -4.53 -8.14 12.47
CA GLY A 139 -5.71 -8.97 12.76
C GLY A 139 -5.71 -9.54 14.18
N THR A 140 -4.55 -10.02 14.64
CA THR A 140 -4.35 -10.49 16.01
C THR A 140 -4.63 -9.40 17.04
N ARG A 141 -4.11 -8.17 16.82
CA ARG A 141 -4.33 -7.01 17.69
C ARG A 141 -5.77 -6.48 17.68
N LEU A 142 -6.52 -6.76 16.62
CA LEU A 142 -7.93 -6.38 16.47
C LEU A 142 -8.89 -7.53 16.80
N HIS A 143 -8.37 -8.71 17.17
CA HIS A 143 -9.12 -9.95 17.39
C HIS A 143 -10.07 -10.30 16.24
N ARG A 144 -9.65 -10.06 14.98
CA ARG A 144 -10.43 -10.37 13.79
C ARG A 144 -9.53 -10.63 12.58
N ARG A 145 -9.98 -11.47 11.65
CA ARG A 145 -9.26 -11.72 10.39
C ARG A 145 -9.49 -10.56 9.42
N ILE A 146 -8.41 -10.03 8.84
CA ILE A 146 -8.50 -9.06 7.75
C ILE A 146 -8.71 -9.80 6.43
N SER A 147 -9.83 -9.53 5.77
CA SER A 147 -10.14 -10.10 4.46
C SER A 147 -9.61 -9.19 3.35
N LEU A 148 -9.36 -9.77 2.16
CA LEU A 148 -9.03 -8.97 0.98
C LEU A 148 -10.29 -8.30 0.42
N ALA A 149 -10.16 -7.05 0.02
CA ALA A 149 -11.22 -6.23 -0.57
C ALA A 149 -11.44 -6.60 -2.04
N TRP A 150 -11.96 -7.80 -2.30
CA TRP A 150 -12.26 -8.28 -3.66
C TRP A 150 -13.40 -7.50 -4.33
N CYS A 151 -14.30 -6.90 -3.55
CA CYS A 151 -15.41 -6.08 -4.03
C CYS A 151 -15.40 -4.72 -3.30
N PRO A 152 -15.22 -3.59 -4.02
CA PRO A 152 -15.18 -2.26 -3.41
C PRO A 152 -16.45 -1.88 -2.63
N LEU A 153 -17.62 -2.36 -3.07
CA LEU A 153 -18.92 -2.02 -2.49
C LEU A 153 -19.25 -2.79 -1.20
N ALA A 154 -18.38 -3.72 -0.77
CA ALA A 154 -18.67 -4.65 0.33
C ALA A 154 -17.79 -4.42 1.58
N ILE A 155 -17.08 -3.29 1.67
CA ILE A 155 -16.18 -3.00 2.80
C ILE A 155 -17.01 -2.45 3.98
N GLY A 156 -17.57 -3.34 4.78
CA GLY A 156 -18.30 -3.00 6.01
C GLY A 156 -17.44 -2.95 7.28
N GLN A 157 -16.20 -3.45 7.21
CA GLN A 157 -15.24 -3.52 8.32
C GLN A 157 -13.84 -3.16 7.80
N ILE A 158 -12.80 -3.69 8.45
CA ILE A 158 -11.44 -3.64 7.94
C ILE A 158 -11.21 -4.65 6.81
N ALA A 159 -10.69 -4.18 5.67
CA ALA A 159 -10.28 -5.01 4.55
C ALA A 159 -8.96 -4.53 3.95
N ALA A 160 -8.22 -5.41 3.29
CA ALA A 160 -6.92 -5.10 2.69
C ALA A 160 -6.95 -5.18 1.16
N ILE A 161 -6.20 -4.30 0.50
CA ILE A 161 -6.01 -4.28 -0.95
C ILE A 161 -4.53 -4.03 -1.28
N GLU A 162 -4.08 -4.63 -2.38
CA GLU A 162 -2.79 -4.31 -2.98
C GLU A 162 -2.89 -2.97 -3.74
N VAL A 163 -1.90 -2.10 -3.56
CA VAL A 163 -1.74 -0.91 -4.38
C VAL A 163 -0.39 -0.92 -5.08
N TYR A 164 -0.33 -0.28 -6.24
CA TYR A 164 0.91 -0.07 -6.97
C TYR A 164 1.08 1.43 -7.26
N PRO A 165 1.80 2.18 -6.41
CA PRO A 165 1.84 3.64 -6.46
C PRO A 165 2.22 4.21 -7.83
N ALA A 166 3.15 3.56 -8.54
CA ALA A 166 3.54 4.00 -9.87
C ALA A 166 2.42 3.88 -10.91
N ALA A 167 1.54 2.88 -10.80
CA ALA A 167 0.34 2.79 -11.65
C ALA A 167 -0.71 3.80 -11.22
N THR A 168 -0.93 3.97 -9.91
CA THR A 168 -1.85 5.00 -9.38
C THR A 168 -1.48 6.38 -9.91
N LEU A 169 -0.21 6.79 -9.78
CA LEU A 169 0.27 8.07 -10.31
C LEU A 169 0.05 8.20 -11.82
N THR A 170 0.28 7.12 -12.58
CA THR A 170 0.09 7.16 -14.04
C THR A 170 -1.38 7.28 -14.42
N ALA A 171 -2.28 6.62 -13.69
CA ALA A 171 -3.73 6.71 -13.91
C ALA A 171 -4.28 8.13 -13.66
N TYR A 172 -3.68 8.87 -12.73
CA TYR A 172 -4.00 10.28 -12.46
C TYR A 172 -3.19 11.27 -13.34
N GLY A 173 -2.42 10.79 -14.33
CA GLY A 173 -1.66 11.65 -15.23
C GLY A 173 -0.39 12.27 -14.63
N PHE A 174 0.04 11.82 -13.45
CA PHE A 174 1.25 12.32 -12.79
C PHE A 174 2.52 11.62 -13.26
N ARG A 175 3.65 12.31 -13.06
CA ARG A 175 4.97 11.72 -13.23
C ARG A 175 5.15 10.57 -12.24
N SER A 176 5.34 9.38 -12.78
CA SER A 176 5.42 8.12 -12.04
C SER A 176 6.82 7.48 -12.05
N GLN A 177 7.85 8.27 -12.42
CA GLN A 177 9.26 7.89 -12.39
C GLN A 177 10.13 9.08 -11.97
N GLY A 178 11.35 8.80 -11.51
CA GLY A 178 12.33 9.86 -11.30
C GLY A 178 12.09 10.78 -10.10
N TYR A 179 11.41 10.29 -9.05
CA TYR A 179 11.23 11.00 -7.78
C TYR A 179 11.81 10.27 -6.56
N LYS A 180 12.32 9.03 -6.74
CA LYS A 180 12.76 8.14 -5.65
C LYS A 180 14.22 8.32 -5.21
N LYS A 181 15.05 9.11 -5.91
CA LYS A 181 16.47 9.31 -5.53
C LYS A 181 16.63 10.52 -4.61
N ALA A 182 17.66 10.52 -3.75
CA ALA A 182 17.91 11.63 -2.82
C ALA A 182 18.07 12.97 -3.52
N ARG A 183 18.75 12.97 -4.68
CA ARG A 183 18.93 14.14 -5.54
C ARG A 183 17.65 14.68 -6.17
N GLN A 184 16.57 13.91 -6.19
CA GLN A 184 15.29 14.26 -6.85
C GLN A 184 14.32 14.89 -5.86
N ARG A 185 14.80 15.83 -5.05
CA ARG A 185 13.99 16.42 -3.97
C ARG A 185 12.93 17.36 -4.51
N GLU A 186 13.27 18.08 -5.57
CA GLU A 186 12.40 19.07 -6.19
C GLU A 186 11.23 18.40 -6.93
N GLU A 187 11.52 17.40 -7.76
CA GLU A 187 10.50 16.63 -8.48
C GLU A 187 9.53 15.92 -7.53
N ARG A 188 10.01 15.54 -6.34
CA ARG A 188 9.16 14.94 -5.30
C ARG A 188 8.31 15.98 -4.59
N ARG A 189 8.81 17.22 -4.44
CA ARG A 189 8.02 18.34 -3.90
C ARG A 189 6.88 18.69 -4.85
N GLU A 190 7.18 18.86 -6.13
CA GLU A 190 6.19 19.12 -7.18
C GLU A 190 5.11 18.02 -7.22
N LEU A 191 5.53 16.75 -7.15
CA LEU A 191 4.59 15.63 -7.13
C LEU A 191 3.68 15.64 -5.89
N ILE A 192 4.22 15.95 -4.72
CA ILE A 192 3.41 16.06 -3.49
C ILE A 192 2.38 17.18 -3.65
N GLU A 193 2.77 18.33 -4.18
CA GLU A 193 1.87 19.46 -4.39
C GLU A 193 0.75 19.09 -5.38
N ALA A 194 1.07 18.48 -6.51
CA ALA A 194 0.08 18.00 -7.47
C ALA A 194 -0.87 16.94 -6.90
N VAL A 195 -0.36 15.98 -6.11
CA VAL A 195 -1.20 14.99 -5.43
C VAL A 195 -2.04 15.62 -4.32
N SER A 196 -1.55 16.67 -3.67
CA SER A 196 -2.28 17.41 -2.64
C SER A 196 -3.44 18.22 -3.21
N GLU A 197 -3.49 18.47 -4.52
CA GLU A 197 -4.69 19.08 -5.14
C GLU A 197 -5.84 18.07 -5.28
N LEU A 198 -5.53 16.77 -5.34
CA LEU A 198 -6.53 15.70 -5.34
C LEU A 198 -7.03 15.33 -3.92
N ILE A 199 -6.24 15.64 -2.90
CA ILE A 199 -6.54 15.39 -1.49
C ILE A 199 -7.02 16.70 -0.89
N TYR A 200 -8.24 16.74 -0.32
CA TYR A 200 -8.81 17.98 0.19
C TYR A 200 -7.87 18.62 1.24
N PRO A 201 -7.51 19.91 1.12
CA PRO A 201 -6.59 20.55 2.05
C PRO A 201 -7.31 20.82 3.38
N GLY A 202 -7.05 20.00 4.39
CA GLY A 202 -7.51 20.22 5.77
C GLY A 202 -6.41 20.20 6.82
N VAL A 203 -5.15 19.89 6.45
CA VAL A 203 -4.03 19.79 7.40
C VAL A 203 -2.89 20.74 7.02
N SER A 204 -2.42 21.50 8.00
CA SER A 204 -1.17 22.27 7.90
C SER A 204 0.03 21.31 7.81
N PHE A 205 0.66 21.25 6.64
CA PHE A 205 1.77 20.33 6.30
C PHE A 205 3.10 20.62 7.02
N CYS A 206 3.14 21.53 7.99
CA CYS A 206 4.39 22.07 8.56
C CYS A 206 5.33 21.02 9.20
N ALA A 207 4.82 19.88 9.67
CA ALA A 207 5.65 18.76 10.16
C ALA A 207 5.57 17.47 9.29
N HIS A 208 4.47 17.28 8.57
CA HIS A 208 4.17 16.04 7.84
C HIS A 208 4.76 15.99 6.42
N ARG A 209 5.24 17.12 5.87
CA ARG A 209 5.88 17.19 4.53
C ARG A 209 7.07 16.22 4.41
N LEU A 210 7.82 15.99 5.49
CA LEU A 210 8.97 15.08 5.53
C LEU A 210 8.61 13.59 5.51
N VAL A 211 7.40 13.23 5.96
CA VAL A 211 6.95 11.82 6.02
C VAL A 211 6.33 11.38 4.69
N LEU A 212 5.58 12.25 4.01
CA LEU A 212 5.19 12.06 2.60
C LEU A 212 6.41 11.95 1.68
N LEU A 213 7.47 12.74 1.96
CA LEU A 213 8.74 12.63 1.24
C LEU A 213 9.45 11.30 1.48
N LYS A 214 9.22 10.58 2.60
CA LYS A 214 9.78 9.24 2.89
C LYS A 214 8.92 8.09 2.35
N LEU A 215 7.58 8.22 2.35
CA LEU A 215 6.63 7.30 1.70
C LEU A 215 6.84 7.19 0.17
N LEU A 216 7.51 8.19 -0.41
CA LEU A 216 7.91 8.20 -1.82
C LEU A 216 9.39 7.81 -2.02
N HIS A 217 10.11 7.42 -0.97
CA HIS A 217 11.57 7.23 -0.97
C HIS A 217 12.04 5.85 -0.53
N PHE A 218 11.13 4.88 -0.43
CA PHE A 218 11.50 3.47 -0.37
C PHE A 218 10.86 2.66 -1.51
#